data_AF-A0A8T5VDN5-F1
#
_entry.id   AF-A0A8T5VDN5-F1
#
_cell.length_a   1.000
_cell.length_b   1.000
_cell.length_c   1.000
_cell.angle_alpha   90.00
_cell.angle_beta   90.00
_cell.angle_gamma   90.00
#
_symmetry.space_group_name_H-M   'P 1'
#
loop_
_entity.id
_entity.type
_entity.pdbx_description
1 polymer ?
#
loop_
_entity_poly.entity_id
_entity_poly.type
_entity_poly.pdbx_seq_one_letter_code
_entity_poly.pdbx_strand_id
1 'polypeptide(L)'
;MPKTIAILGSALFFAVAPTTVAGLVPWWITRWEFRPPFFDLDATRAVGILLIVAGLPGLVDSFARFALQGLGTPAPIAPTQNLVVTGLYRYVRNPI
;
A
#
# COMPACT_ATOMS: atom_id res chain seq x y z
N MET A 1 18.61 -12.12 1.70
CA MET A 1 17.64 -13.09 2.25
C MET A 1 17.26 -14.08 1.15
N PRO A 2 16.89 -15.34 1.45
CA PRO A 2 16.27 -16.22 0.47
C PRO A 2 15.06 -15.53 -0.15
N LYS A 3 14.90 -15.62 -1.48
CA LYS A 3 13.80 -14.97 -2.22
C LYS A 3 12.42 -15.30 -1.63
N THR A 4 12.22 -16.54 -1.19
CA THR A 4 10.99 -16.99 -0.52
C THR A 4 10.69 -16.21 0.76
N ILE A 5 11.71 -15.91 1.57
CA ILE A 5 11.54 -15.14 2.81
C ILE A 5 11.19 -13.67 2.48
N ALA A 6 11.80 -13.09 1.46
CA ALA A 6 11.47 -11.73 1.01
C ALA A 6 10.03 -11.62 0.48
N ILE A 7 9.56 -12.63 -0.25
CA ILE A 7 8.18 -12.71 -0.73
C ILE A 7 7.21 -12.84 0.43
N LEU A 8 7.43 -13.77 1.35
CA LEU A 8 6.56 -13.98 2.52
C LEU A 8 6.54 -12.74 3.43
N GLY A 9 7.70 -12.16 3.70
CA GLY A 9 7.82 -10.94 4.51
C GLY A 9 7.10 -9.75 3.86
N SER A 10 7.24 -9.57 2.55
CA SER A 10 6.55 -8.49 1.83
C SER A 10 5.04 -8.71 1.77
N ALA A 11 4.59 -9.95 1.56
CA ALA A 11 3.17 -10.29 1.57
C ALA A 11 2.55 -10.07 2.96
N LEU A 12 3.25 -10.46 4.03
CA LEU A 12 2.81 -10.22 5.40
C LEU A 12 2.76 -8.72 5.70
N PHE A 13 3.80 -7.95 5.34
CA PHE A 13 3.80 -6.50 5.54
C PHE A 13 2.68 -5.82 4.74
N PHE A 14 2.42 -6.28 3.52
CA PHE A 14 1.31 -5.79 2.68
C PHE A 14 -0.07 -6.10 3.27
N ALA A 15 -0.21 -7.28 3.87
CA ALA A 15 -1.45 -7.64 4.54
C ALA A 15 -1.65 -6.83 5.82
N VAL A 16 -0.60 -6.59 6.61
CA VAL A 16 -0.72 -5.96 7.94
C VAL A 16 -0.72 -4.44 7.87
N ALA A 17 0.26 -3.80 7.25
CA ALA A 17 0.44 -2.36 7.39
C ALA A 17 -0.65 -1.54 6.67
N PRO A 18 -0.94 -1.75 5.37
CA PRO A 18 -2.05 -1.08 4.69
C PRO A 18 -3.41 -1.34 5.35
N THR A 19 -3.74 -2.57 5.75
CA THR A 19 -5.05 -2.86 6.36
C THR A 19 -5.18 -2.28 7.76
N THR A 20 -4.09 -2.21 8.52
CA THR A 20 -4.10 -1.54 9.82
C THR A 20 -4.34 -0.06 9.64
N VAL A 21 -3.58 0.59 8.76
CA VAL A 21 -3.66 2.05 8.54
C VAL A 21 -4.96 2.47 7.86
N ALA A 22 -5.41 1.75 6.84
CA ALA A 22 -6.60 2.09 6.06
C ALA A 22 -7.90 1.45 6.59
N GLY A 23 -7.81 0.46 7.47
CA GLY A 23 -8.96 -0.29 7.99
C GLY A 23 -9.13 -0.17 9.50
N LEU A 24 -8.19 -0.71 10.27
CA LEU A 24 -8.29 -0.78 11.73
C LEU A 24 -8.24 0.59 12.40
N VAL A 25 -7.32 1.47 11.97
CA VAL A 25 -7.18 2.82 12.54
C VAL A 25 -8.45 3.66 12.30
N PRO A 26 -9.00 3.77 11.08
CA PRO A 26 -10.27 4.43 10.86
C PRO A 26 -11.40 3.84 11.69
N TRP A 27 -11.52 2.51 11.75
CA TRP A 27 -12.50 1.85 12.61
C TRP A 27 -12.35 2.22 14.08
N TRP A 28 -11.13 2.27 14.60
CA TRP A 28 -10.90 2.58 16.01
C TRP A 28 -11.29 4.02 16.34
N ILE A 29 -11.05 4.96 15.42
CA ILE A 29 -11.33 6.39 15.61
C ILE A 29 -12.81 6.71 15.35
N THR A 30 -13.38 6.20 14.27
CA THR A 30 -14.71 6.61 13.77
C THR A 30 -15.75 5.52 13.85
N ARG A 31 -15.38 4.27 14.16
CA ARG A 31 -16.27 3.10 14.10
C ARG A 31 -16.89 2.86 12.73
N TRP A 32 -16.26 3.38 11.67
CA TRP A 32 -16.82 3.44 10.31
C TRP A 32 -18.09 4.28 10.19
N GLU A 33 -18.33 5.20 11.13
CA GLU A 33 -19.39 6.19 10.97
C GLU A 33 -18.95 7.23 9.94
N PHE A 34 -19.59 7.18 8.77
CA PHE A 34 -19.34 8.12 7.69
C PHE A 34 -20.16 9.40 7.90
N ARG A 35 -19.48 10.54 7.82
CA ARG A 35 -20.14 11.86 7.74
C ARG A 35 -20.85 12.04 6.39
N PRO A 36 -21.70 13.09 6.24
CA PRO A 36 -22.23 13.47 4.95
C PRO A 36 -21.14 13.53 3.87
N PRO A 37 -21.46 13.14 2.63
CA PRO A 37 -20.50 13.16 1.53
C PRO A 37 -19.98 14.58 1.28
N PHE A 38 -18.81 14.67 0.64
CA PHE A 38 -18.24 15.98 0.32
C PHE A 38 -19.18 16.73 -0.63
N PHE A 39 -19.42 18.02 -0.36
CA PHE A 39 -20.43 18.84 -1.04
C PHE A 39 -21.88 18.32 -0.99
N ASP A 40 -22.19 17.41 -0.06
CA ASP A 40 -23.50 16.72 0.01
C ASP A 40 -23.86 15.96 -1.27
N LEU A 41 -22.84 15.53 -2.04
CA LEU A 41 -22.99 14.78 -3.29
C LEU A 41 -22.46 13.36 -3.15
N ASP A 42 -23.34 12.35 -3.18
CA ASP A 42 -22.93 10.93 -3.09
C ASP A 42 -21.95 10.51 -4.20
N ALA A 43 -21.99 11.17 -5.36
CA ALA A 43 -21.02 10.94 -6.45
C ALA A 43 -19.57 11.14 -5.99
N THR A 44 -19.31 12.00 -4.99
CA THR A 44 -17.96 12.21 -4.45
C THR A 44 -17.42 10.98 -3.73
N ARG A 45 -18.28 10.17 -3.10
CA ARG A 45 -17.90 8.88 -2.50
C ARG A 45 -17.50 7.89 -3.59
N ALA A 46 -18.26 7.82 -4.67
CA ALA A 46 -17.94 6.96 -5.81
C ALA A 46 -16.59 7.34 -6.43
N VAL A 47 -16.30 8.65 -6.61
CA VAL A 47 -14.99 9.14 -7.06
C VAL A 47 -13.88 8.73 -6.07
N GLY A 48 -14.11 8.87 -4.77
CA GLY A 48 -13.15 8.43 -3.75
C GLY A 48 -12.83 6.94 -3.85
N ILE A 49 -13.84 6.09 -4.03
CA ILE A 49 -13.66 4.65 -4.24
C ILE A 49 -12.86 4.39 -5.53
N LEU A 50 -13.19 5.08 -6.63
CA LEU A 50 -12.48 4.94 -7.89
C LEU A 50 -11.00 5.33 -7.76
N LEU A 51 -10.68 6.40 -7.02
CA LEU A 51 -9.31 6.82 -6.77
C LEU A 51 -8.54 5.78 -5.92
N ILE A 52 -9.19 5.20 -4.89
CA ILE A 52 -8.60 4.12 -4.09
C ILE A 52 -8.28 2.92 -5.01
N VAL A 53 -9.26 2.47 -5.79
CA VAL A 53 -9.10 1.32 -6.70
C VAL A 53 -8.03 1.60 -7.76
N ALA A 54 -7.96 2.82 -8.30
CA ALA A 54 -6.93 3.21 -9.26
C ALA A 54 -5.52 3.24 -8.66
N GLY A 55 -5.39 3.52 -7.36
CA GLY A 55 -4.10 3.50 -6.64
C GLY A 55 -3.60 2.09 -6.29
N LEU A 56 -4.52 1.12 -6.09
CA LEU A 56 -4.16 -0.25 -5.66
C LEU A 56 -3.13 -0.94 -6.57
N PRO A 57 -3.21 -0.87 -7.92
CA PRO A 57 -2.19 -1.47 -8.78
C PRO A 57 -0.78 -0.94 -8.52
N GLY A 58 -0.64 0.38 -8.26
CA GLY A 58 0.65 0.99 -7.96
C GLY A 58 1.23 0.53 -6.62
N LEU A 59 0.36 0.39 -5.62
CA LEU A 59 0.72 -0.15 -4.31
C LEU A 59 1.19 -1.61 -4.43
N VAL A 60 0.42 -2.46 -5.11
CA VAL A 60 0.74 -3.88 -5.31
C VAL A 60 2.03 -4.07 -6.11
N ASP A 61 2.20 -3.33 -7.21
CA ASP A 61 3.43 -3.34 -8.03
C ASP A 61 4.66 -2.94 -7.20
N SER A 62 4.52 -1.93 -6.33
CA SER A 62 5.61 -1.47 -5.48
C SER A 62 6.09 -2.54 -4.50
N PHE A 63 5.16 -3.23 -3.83
CA PHE A 63 5.48 -4.33 -2.92
C PHE A 63 6.06 -5.54 -3.65
N ALA A 64 5.51 -5.88 -4.82
CA ALA A 64 6.02 -6.95 -5.65
C ALA A 64 7.49 -6.69 -6.06
N ARG A 65 7.84 -5.45 -6.41
CA ARG A 65 9.23 -5.09 -6.75
C ARG A 65 10.16 -5.17 -5.55
N PHE A 66 9.73 -4.77 -4.35
CA PHE A 66 10.55 -4.90 -3.15
C PHE A 66 10.90 -6.37 -2.85
N ALA A 67 9.91 -7.26 -3.00
CA ALA A 67 10.13 -8.70 -2.85
C ALA A 67 11.00 -9.30 -3.96
N LEU A 68 10.69 -8.99 -5.22
CA LEU A 68 11.25 -9.67 -6.40
C LEU A 68 12.58 -9.08 -6.87
N GLN A 69 12.76 -7.77 -6.75
CA GLN A 69 13.95 -7.04 -7.21
C GLN A 69 14.80 -6.58 -6.02
N GLY A 70 14.15 -6.00 -5.01
CA GLY A 70 14.81 -5.52 -3.80
C GLY A 70 15.32 -6.64 -2.89
N LEU A 71 14.79 -7.86 -3.01
CA LEU A 71 15.11 -9.02 -2.16
C LEU A 71 14.95 -8.73 -0.65
N GLY A 72 14.00 -7.86 -0.32
CA GLY A 72 13.65 -7.47 1.04
C GLY A 72 12.19 -7.07 1.11
N THR A 73 11.86 -6.23 2.09
CA THR A 73 10.50 -5.77 2.34
C THR A 73 10.50 -4.25 2.53
N PRO A 74 9.33 -3.59 2.50
CA PRO A 74 9.24 -2.18 2.87
C PRO A 74 9.42 -1.96 4.38
N ALA A 75 9.39 -3.03 5.19
CA ALA A 75 9.55 -2.92 6.63
C ALA A 75 11.01 -2.60 7.00
N PRO A 76 11.25 -1.63 7.92
CA PRO A 76 12.61 -1.26 8.35
C PRO A 76 13.44 -2.41 8.92
N ILE A 77 12.78 -3.44 9.46
CA ILE A 77 13.44 -4.61 10.06
C ILE A 77 14.02 -5.59 9.02
N ALA A 78 13.58 -5.49 7.77
CA ALA A 78 14.04 -6.33 6.66
C ALA A 78 14.12 -5.51 5.37
N PRO A 79 15.05 -4.53 5.30
CA PRO A 79 15.15 -3.61 4.16
C PRO A 79 15.60 -4.33 2.89
N THR A 80 15.36 -3.70 1.74
CA THR A 80 15.81 -4.21 0.44
C THR A 80 17.34 -4.23 0.33
N GLN A 81 17.90 -5.31 -0.20
CA GLN A 81 19.33 -5.47 -0.46
C GLN A 81 19.77 -4.78 -1.75
N ASN A 82 18.85 -4.69 -2.73
CA ASN A 82 19.08 -3.98 -3.98
C ASN A 82 18.17 -2.76 -4.07
N LEU A 83 18.69 -1.69 -4.66
CA LEU A 83 17.90 -0.50 -4.93
C LEU A 83 16.85 -0.78 -6.01
N VAL A 84 15.59 -0.49 -5.72
CA VAL A 84 14.47 -0.62 -6.66
C VAL A 84 14.30 0.68 -7.43
N VAL A 85 14.58 0.64 -8.74
CA VAL A 85 14.53 1.82 -9.64
C VAL A 85 13.58 1.66 -10.82
N THR A 86 12.80 0.58 -10.84
CA THR A 86 11.91 0.24 -11.98
C THR A 86 10.43 0.47 -11.63
N GLY A 87 9.54 0.50 -12.63
CA GLY A 87 8.12 0.75 -12.38
C GLY A 87 7.86 2.20 -12.00
N LEU A 88 7.02 2.43 -10.99
CA LEU A 88 6.74 3.77 -10.46
C LEU A 88 7.95 4.43 -9.80
N TYR A 89 8.88 3.63 -9.27
CA TYR A 89 10.13 4.11 -8.66
C TYR A 89 11.07 4.84 -9.63
N ARG A 90 10.81 4.78 -10.95
CA ARG A 90 11.54 5.57 -11.94
C ARG A 90 11.11 7.05 -11.97
N TYR A 91 9.92 7.35 -11.45
CA TYR A 91 9.31 8.69 -11.49
C TYR A 91 9.32 9.37 -10.12
N VAL A 92 9.05 8.61 -9.05
CA VAL A 92 8.95 9.14 -7.68
C VAL A 92 9.66 8.19 -6.71
N ARG A 93 10.38 8.74 -5.73
CA ARG A 93 11.17 7.96 -4.76
C ARG A 93 10.31 7.18 -3.75
N ASN A 94 9.09 7.65 -3.51
CA ASN A 94 8.10 6.99 -2.65
C ASN A 94 6.71 6.96 -3.32
N PRO A 95 6.44 5.95 -4.17
CA PRO A 95 5.15 5.78 -4.84
C PRO A 95 4.09 5.03 -3.99
N ILE A 96 4.46 4.55 -2.80
CA ILE A 96 3.59 3.93 -1.78
C ILE A 96 2.98 5.03 -0.92
#